data_AF-A0A7S1ZB20-F1
#
_entry.id   AF-A0A7S1ZB20-F1
#
_cell.length_a   1.000
_cell.length_b   1.000
_cell.length_c   1.000
_cell.angle_alpha   90.00
_cell.angle_beta   90.00
_cell.angle_gamma   90.00
#
_symmetry.space_group_name_H-M   'P 1'
#
loop_
_entity.id
_entity.type
_entity.pdbx_description
1 polymer ?
#
loop_
_entity_poly.entity_id
_entity_poly.type
_entity_poly.pdbx_seq_one_letter_code
_entity_poly.pdbx_strand_id
1 'polypeptide(L)'
;GGGLAAKLSKRDPSALKNSVFNIPPSAQIYPPFMHGTWDVSLKFRGYIFPSTRIPKEKLLSNFAIPGFQKCSIAALCDVGRDLTYYKMRIDSTTGKDDRAYTLTNSINAHLGYDAMRSVTYDVNANPNRLGLDFIPNRTRNANRIELFCNARESELVEVPSSGISGEGDDLATKKIFVCSEYIRQVTFGLSQEFGVARQVVGNYAHFWTWREQQESSDSMTGNLLTAVYLDPQD
;
A
#
# COMPACT_ATOMS: atom_id res chain seq x y z
N GLY A 1 13.10 20.54 10.42
CA GLY A 1 11.85 19.85 10.02
C GLY A 1 12.21 18.77 9.03
N GLY A 2 11.66 17.57 9.16
CA GLY A 2 12.00 16.43 8.29
C GLY A 2 10.76 15.91 7.59
N GLY A 3 10.80 15.83 6.26
CA GLY A 3 9.75 15.27 5.42
C GLY A 3 9.54 13.76 5.63
N LEU A 4 8.65 13.17 4.83
CA LEU A 4 8.33 11.74 4.89
C LEU A 4 9.57 10.88 4.70
N ALA A 5 10.47 11.26 3.78
CA ALA A 5 11.73 10.55 3.57
C ALA A 5 12.62 10.56 4.82
N ALA A 6 12.71 11.71 5.50
CA ALA A 6 13.46 11.84 6.75
C ALA A 6 12.80 11.09 7.93
N LYS A 7 11.48 10.92 7.91
CA LYS A 7 10.76 10.07 8.89
C LYS A 7 11.09 8.60 8.67
N LEU A 8 11.03 8.12 7.43
CA LEU A 8 11.33 6.73 7.08
C LEU A 8 12.82 6.38 7.26
N SER A 9 13.73 7.32 7.02
CA SER A 9 15.17 7.10 7.17
C SER A 9 15.61 6.79 8.60
N LYS A 10 14.82 7.19 9.61
CA LYS A 10 15.05 6.85 11.02
C LYS A 10 14.95 5.36 11.32
N ARG A 11 14.25 4.59 10.46
CA ARG A 11 14.00 3.14 10.64
C ARG A 11 13.42 2.79 12.01
N ASP A 12 12.69 3.72 12.60
CA ASP A 12 12.08 3.58 13.91
C ASP A 12 10.57 3.33 13.74
N PRO A 13 10.06 2.12 14.06
CA PRO A 13 8.65 1.80 13.93
C PRO A 13 7.75 2.67 14.81
N SER A 14 8.26 3.15 15.95
CA SER A 14 7.50 4.00 16.88
C SER A 14 7.19 5.38 16.28
N ALA A 15 7.95 5.79 15.26
CA ALA A 15 7.70 7.01 14.50
C ALA A 15 6.53 6.86 13.51
N LEU A 16 6.10 5.65 13.18
CA LEU A 16 5.04 5.37 12.19
C LEU A 16 3.64 5.42 12.78
N LYS A 17 3.34 6.44 13.59
CA LYS A 17 2.01 6.59 14.23
C LYS A 17 0.90 6.76 13.20
N ASN A 18 -0.29 6.24 13.52
CA ASN A 18 -1.48 6.43 12.69
C ASN A 18 -1.79 7.94 12.61
N SER A 19 -1.91 8.46 11.40
CA SER A 19 -2.28 9.86 11.16
C SER A 19 -3.71 9.91 10.67
N VAL A 20 -4.56 10.60 11.43
CA VAL A 20 -5.91 10.94 11.00
C VAL A 20 -5.92 12.46 10.82
N PHE A 21 -5.98 12.92 9.56
CA PHE A 21 -6.14 14.34 9.29
C PHE A 21 -7.63 14.69 9.23
N ASN A 22 -8.00 15.83 9.81
CA ASN A 22 -9.37 16.34 9.73
C ASN A 22 -9.72 16.88 8.32
N ILE A 23 -8.71 17.08 7.46
CA ILE A 23 -8.89 17.53 6.08
C ILE A 23 -8.72 16.31 5.16
N PRO A 24 -9.74 15.94 4.36
CA PRO A 24 -9.63 14.85 3.41
C PRO A 24 -8.47 15.10 2.43
N PRO A 25 -7.56 14.14 2.20
CA PRO A 25 -6.42 14.36 1.33
C PRO A 25 -6.85 14.48 -0.14
N SER A 26 -6.04 15.17 -0.95
CA SER A 26 -6.18 15.16 -2.40
C SER A 26 -5.73 13.81 -2.98
N ALA A 27 -6.03 13.56 -4.26
CA ALA A 27 -5.52 12.39 -4.97
C ALA A 27 -3.97 12.41 -5.03
N GLN A 28 -3.35 11.23 -4.93
CA GLN A 28 -1.91 11.11 -5.13
C GLN A 28 -1.55 11.36 -6.59
N ILE A 29 -0.59 12.25 -6.81
CA ILE A 29 0.06 12.45 -8.12
C ILE A 29 1.45 11.83 -8.06
N TYR A 30 1.75 10.98 -9.03
CA TYR A 30 3.03 10.29 -9.18
C TYR A 30 3.92 11.05 -10.18
N PRO A 31 5.24 11.04 -9.97
CA PRO A 31 6.18 11.73 -10.83
C PRO A 31 6.28 11.07 -12.23
N PRO A 32 6.72 11.81 -13.26
CA PRO A 32 6.76 11.33 -14.65
C PRO A 32 7.48 9.99 -14.85
N PHE A 33 8.57 9.73 -14.12
CA PHE A 33 9.31 8.48 -14.27
C PHE A 33 8.52 7.23 -13.82
N MET A 34 7.39 7.40 -13.15
CA MET A 34 6.49 6.31 -12.74
C MET A 34 5.29 6.14 -13.68
N HIS A 35 5.11 7.02 -14.66
CA HIS A 35 3.96 6.97 -15.56
C HIS A 35 4.03 5.74 -16.47
N GLY A 36 2.87 5.18 -16.82
CA GLY A 36 2.75 4.02 -17.70
C GLY A 36 2.23 2.77 -17.01
N THR A 37 2.33 1.63 -17.72
CA THR A 37 1.93 0.31 -17.21
C THR A 37 3.17 -0.49 -16.89
N TRP A 38 3.22 -1.06 -15.68
CA TRP A 38 4.38 -1.74 -15.14
C TRP A 38 4.06 -3.19 -14.82
N ASP A 39 4.94 -4.10 -15.23
CA ASP A 39 4.95 -5.46 -14.73
C ASP A 39 5.71 -5.49 -13.40
N VAL A 40 4.98 -5.73 -12.31
CA VAL A 40 5.52 -5.67 -10.95
C VAL A 40 5.86 -7.06 -10.46
N SER A 41 7.08 -7.24 -9.96
CA SER A 41 7.48 -8.38 -9.14
C SER A 41 7.64 -7.95 -7.69
N LEU A 42 6.78 -8.48 -6.81
CA LEU A 42 6.74 -8.16 -5.39
C LEU A 42 7.17 -9.37 -4.56
N LYS A 43 8.15 -9.18 -3.68
CA LYS A 43 8.66 -10.20 -2.76
C LYS A 43 8.51 -9.76 -1.32
N PHE A 44 7.92 -10.61 -0.48
CA PHE A 44 7.87 -10.37 0.95
C PHE A 44 9.26 -10.46 1.57
N ARG A 45 9.64 -9.47 2.38
CA ARG A 45 10.99 -9.37 2.98
C ARG A 45 11.04 -9.56 4.49
N GLY A 46 9.89 -9.73 5.13
CA GLY A 46 9.79 -9.96 6.57
C GLY A 46 8.85 -8.97 7.26
N TYR A 47 8.77 -9.08 8.58
CA TYR A 47 7.95 -8.25 9.44
C TYR A 47 8.67 -8.02 10.77
N ILE A 48 8.22 -7.01 11.51
CA ILE A 48 8.66 -6.72 12.88
C ILE A 48 7.43 -6.46 13.75
N PHE A 49 7.52 -6.86 15.03
CA PHE A 49 6.52 -6.51 16.04
C PHE A 49 7.14 -5.47 16.98
N PRO A 50 6.80 -4.18 16.86
CA PRO A 50 7.47 -3.14 17.63
C PRO A 50 6.99 -3.02 19.07
N SER A 51 5.84 -3.61 19.42
CA SER A 51 5.30 -3.57 20.79
C SER A 51 6.06 -4.52 21.71
N THR A 52 6.61 -3.98 22.79
CA THR A 52 7.19 -4.76 23.90
C THR A 52 6.15 -5.13 24.95
N ARG A 53 4.93 -4.58 24.87
CA ARG A 53 3.86 -4.77 25.87
C ARG A 53 2.90 -5.90 25.53
N ILE A 54 2.75 -6.22 24.24
CA ILE A 54 1.81 -7.24 23.79
C ILE A 54 2.60 -8.51 23.43
N PRO A 55 2.39 -9.63 24.14
CA PRO A 55 3.02 -10.90 23.79
C PRO A 55 2.69 -11.33 22.37
N LYS A 56 3.66 -11.90 21.66
CA LYS A 56 3.51 -12.34 20.27
C LYS A 56 2.39 -13.37 20.13
N GLU A 57 2.25 -14.26 21.09
CA GLU A 57 1.25 -15.32 21.12
C GLU A 57 -0.17 -14.74 21.14
N LYS A 58 -0.38 -13.65 21.89
CA LYS A 58 -1.66 -12.95 21.95
C LYS A 58 -2.03 -12.35 20.59
N LEU A 59 -1.04 -11.81 19.86
CA LEU A 59 -1.25 -11.31 18.50
C LEU A 59 -1.63 -12.45 17.56
N LEU A 60 -0.82 -13.51 17.52
CA LEU A 60 -1.03 -14.64 16.60
C LEU A 60 -2.37 -15.35 16.81
N SER A 61 -2.92 -15.30 18.03
CA SER A 61 -4.24 -15.84 18.33
C SER A 61 -5.40 -15.04 17.73
N ASN A 62 -5.18 -13.77 17.40
CA ASN A 62 -6.22 -12.88 16.87
C ASN A 62 -6.13 -12.76 15.34
N PHE A 63 -6.95 -13.56 14.66
CA PHE A 63 -7.04 -13.53 13.20
C PHE A 63 -7.69 -12.26 12.62
N ALA A 64 -8.28 -11.38 13.44
CA ALA A 64 -8.83 -10.11 12.97
C ALA A 64 -7.75 -9.03 12.74
N ILE A 65 -6.50 -9.29 13.16
CA ILE A 65 -5.38 -8.38 12.93
C ILE A 65 -5.06 -8.31 11.43
N PRO A 66 -4.99 -7.11 10.83
CA PRO A 66 -4.58 -6.96 9.44
C PRO A 66 -3.20 -7.59 9.18
N GLY A 67 -3.12 -8.35 8.10
CA GLY A 67 -1.93 -9.10 7.68
C GLY A 67 -1.89 -10.56 8.10
N PHE A 68 -2.80 -11.03 8.99
CA PHE A 68 -2.83 -12.46 9.40
C PHE A 68 -3.84 -13.31 8.63
N GLN A 69 -4.78 -12.68 7.93
CA GLN A 69 -5.73 -13.36 7.07
C GLN A 69 -5.70 -12.80 5.65
N LYS A 70 -6.01 -13.65 4.67
CA LYS A 70 -6.21 -13.18 3.29
C LYS A 70 -7.28 -12.09 3.24
N CYS A 71 -7.07 -11.10 2.38
CA CYS A 71 -7.91 -9.92 2.19
C CYS A 71 -8.01 -8.97 3.40
N SER A 72 -7.24 -9.18 4.47
CA SER A 72 -7.23 -8.26 5.62
C SER A 72 -6.46 -6.96 5.35
N ILE A 73 -5.62 -6.94 4.31
CA ILE A 73 -4.98 -5.74 3.73
C ILE A 73 -5.18 -5.83 2.22
N ALA A 74 -6.00 -4.96 1.65
CA ALA A 74 -6.38 -5.07 0.23
C ALA A 74 -5.20 -4.95 -0.75
N ALA A 75 -4.23 -4.07 -0.48
CA ALA A 75 -3.06 -3.91 -1.34
C ALA A 75 -2.08 -5.11 -1.29
N LEU A 76 -2.20 -5.93 -0.24
CA LEU A 76 -1.37 -7.11 0.05
C LEU A 76 -2.28 -8.26 0.48
N CYS A 77 -3.15 -8.73 -0.43
CA CYS A 77 -4.25 -9.64 -0.09
C CYS A 77 -3.84 -11.01 0.45
N ASP A 78 -2.56 -11.39 0.35
CA ASP A 78 -2.00 -12.61 0.92
C ASP A 78 -0.60 -12.31 1.47
N VAL A 79 -0.55 -11.64 2.62
CA VAL A 79 0.70 -11.23 3.28
C VAL A 79 1.54 -12.46 3.60
N GLY A 80 2.85 -12.38 3.30
CA GLY A 80 3.78 -13.48 3.52
C GLY A 80 3.99 -14.38 2.31
N ARG A 81 3.23 -14.18 1.22
CA ARG A 81 3.51 -14.84 -0.07
C ARG A 81 4.91 -14.47 -0.56
N ASP A 82 5.70 -15.49 -0.94
CA ASP A 82 7.10 -15.30 -1.33
C ASP A 82 7.27 -14.41 -2.55
N LEU A 83 6.42 -14.58 -3.56
CA LEU A 83 6.51 -13.86 -4.82
C LEU A 83 5.12 -13.67 -5.44
N THR A 84 4.84 -12.43 -5.85
CA THR A 84 3.62 -12.04 -6.55
C THR A 84 3.99 -11.26 -7.81
N TYR A 85 3.33 -11.58 -8.91
CA TYR A 85 3.48 -10.88 -10.19
C TYR A 85 2.15 -10.26 -10.59
N TYR A 86 2.11 -8.96 -10.81
CA TYR A 86 0.89 -8.25 -11.18
C TYR A 86 1.20 -7.01 -12.02
N LYS A 87 0.18 -6.44 -12.65
CA LYS A 87 0.31 -5.20 -13.41
C LYS A 87 -0.17 -4.01 -12.59
N MET A 88 0.60 -2.93 -12.64
CA MET A 88 0.27 -1.62 -12.07
C MET A 88 0.15 -0.60 -13.19
N ARG A 89 -0.73 0.38 -13.06
CA ARG A 89 -0.86 1.45 -14.06
C ARG A 89 -0.95 2.82 -13.41
N ILE A 90 -0.08 3.72 -13.85
CA ILE A 90 -0.14 5.15 -13.54
C ILE A 90 -0.46 5.89 -14.84
N ASP A 91 -1.55 6.66 -14.84
CA ASP A 91 -1.99 7.39 -16.02
C ASP A 91 -0.95 8.45 -16.43
N SER A 92 -0.53 8.42 -17.71
CA SER A 92 0.55 9.26 -18.22
C SER A 92 0.16 10.73 -18.43
N THR A 93 -1.13 11.04 -18.41
CA THR A 93 -1.61 12.42 -18.64
C THR A 93 -1.82 13.15 -17.32
N THR A 94 -2.37 12.44 -16.34
CA THR A 94 -2.78 12.99 -15.05
C THR A 94 -1.80 12.66 -13.92
N GLY A 95 -0.93 11.66 -14.11
CA GLY A 95 -0.04 11.13 -13.07
C GLY A 95 -0.78 10.42 -11.93
N LYS A 96 -2.06 10.10 -12.07
CA LYS A 96 -2.86 9.41 -11.06
C LYS A 96 -2.76 7.89 -11.23
N ASP A 97 -2.79 7.15 -10.12
CA ASP A 97 -2.86 5.68 -10.17
C ASP A 97 -4.22 5.20 -10.64
N ASP A 98 -4.22 4.27 -11.58
CA ASP A 98 -5.40 3.53 -11.97
C ASP A 98 -5.70 2.43 -10.94
N ARG A 99 -6.35 2.85 -9.86
CA ARG A 99 -6.69 1.98 -8.74
C ARG A 99 -7.50 0.76 -9.16
N ALA A 100 -8.41 0.92 -10.12
CA ALA A 100 -9.25 -0.18 -10.57
C ALA A 100 -8.41 -1.25 -11.27
N TYR A 101 -7.53 -0.83 -12.18
CA TYR A 101 -6.60 -1.72 -12.87
C TYR A 101 -5.60 -2.36 -11.89
N THR A 102 -4.89 -1.53 -11.12
CA THR A 102 -3.82 -1.98 -10.22
C THR A 102 -4.34 -2.92 -9.14
N LEU A 103 -5.45 -2.59 -8.45
CA LEU A 103 -5.99 -3.43 -7.38
C LEU A 103 -6.59 -4.73 -7.92
N THR A 104 -7.29 -4.70 -9.06
CA THR A 104 -7.82 -5.93 -9.68
C THR A 104 -6.70 -6.93 -9.97
N ASN A 105 -5.64 -6.47 -10.65
CA ASN A 105 -4.50 -7.32 -10.99
C ASN A 105 -3.75 -7.78 -9.74
N SER A 106 -3.48 -6.88 -8.79
CA SER A 106 -2.76 -7.22 -7.55
C SER A 106 -3.52 -8.24 -6.71
N ILE A 107 -4.82 -8.04 -6.48
CA ILE A 107 -5.63 -8.94 -5.64
C ILE A 107 -5.71 -10.34 -6.26
N ASN A 108 -6.02 -10.42 -7.56
CA ASN A 108 -6.09 -11.69 -8.27
C ASN A 108 -4.73 -12.43 -8.22
N ALA A 109 -3.62 -11.70 -8.41
CA ALA A 109 -2.27 -12.27 -8.34
C ALA A 109 -1.90 -12.80 -6.94
N HIS A 110 -2.22 -12.04 -5.88
CA HIS A 110 -1.97 -12.47 -4.50
C HIS A 110 -2.74 -13.73 -4.15
N LEU A 111 -4.03 -13.77 -4.53
CA LEU A 111 -4.91 -14.89 -4.23
C LEU A 111 -4.65 -16.10 -5.14
N GLY A 112 -4.10 -15.90 -6.34
CA GLY A 112 -3.77 -16.94 -7.31
C GLY A 112 -4.95 -17.39 -8.17
N TYR A 113 -6.03 -16.59 -8.22
CA TYR A 113 -7.22 -16.86 -9.00
C TYR A 113 -7.98 -15.55 -9.29
N ASP A 114 -8.87 -15.58 -10.29
CA ASP A 114 -9.77 -14.46 -10.53
C ASP A 114 -10.81 -14.35 -9.41
N ALA A 115 -10.67 -13.31 -8.60
CA ALA A 115 -11.41 -13.07 -7.36
C ALA A 115 -12.27 -11.82 -7.43
N MET A 116 -11.86 -10.85 -8.23
CA MET A 116 -12.43 -9.50 -8.28
C MET A 116 -13.54 -9.42 -9.32
N ARG A 117 -14.71 -8.92 -8.89
CA ARG A 117 -15.83 -8.59 -9.79
C ARG A 117 -15.70 -7.16 -10.29
N SER A 118 -15.45 -6.22 -9.41
CA SER A 118 -15.34 -4.80 -9.75
C SER A 118 -14.59 -3.99 -8.69
N VAL A 119 -13.98 -2.90 -9.14
CA VAL A 119 -13.43 -1.85 -8.30
C VAL A 119 -14.15 -0.56 -8.63
N THR A 120 -14.82 0.03 -7.65
CA THR A 120 -15.55 1.29 -7.79
C THR A 120 -14.70 2.40 -7.20
N TYR A 121 -14.12 3.24 -8.05
CA TYR A 121 -13.30 4.38 -7.66
C TYR A 121 -13.50 5.54 -8.64
N ASP A 122 -13.91 6.70 -8.13
CA ASP A 122 -13.96 7.94 -8.89
C ASP A 122 -13.04 8.97 -8.21
N VAL A 123 -11.86 9.15 -8.79
CA VAL A 123 -10.83 10.06 -8.27
C VAL A 123 -11.26 11.53 -8.29
N ASN A 124 -12.19 11.92 -9.15
CA ASN A 124 -12.63 13.30 -9.30
C ASN A 124 -13.81 13.61 -8.37
N ALA A 125 -14.70 12.65 -8.13
CA ALA A 125 -15.80 12.81 -7.18
C ALA A 125 -15.37 12.55 -5.73
N ASN A 126 -14.60 11.48 -5.47
CA ASN A 126 -14.10 11.16 -4.14
C ASN A 126 -12.77 10.39 -4.20
N PRO A 127 -11.61 11.08 -4.15
CA PRO A 127 -10.31 10.42 -4.21
C PRO A 127 -10.01 9.57 -2.97
N ASN A 128 -10.85 9.61 -1.94
CA ASN A 128 -10.58 9.08 -0.61
C ASN A 128 -11.41 7.83 -0.27
N ARG A 129 -12.27 7.39 -1.18
CA ARG A 129 -13.09 6.20 -0.98
C ARG A 129 -13.02 5.30 -2.21
N LEU A 130 -12.84 4.01 -1.99
CA LEU A 130 -13.00 3.00 -3.04
C LEU A 130 -13.71 1.75 -2.51
N GLY A 131 -14.52 1.16 -3.37
CA GLY A 131 -15.21 -0.10 -3.12
C GLY A 131 -14.58 -1.23 -3.93
N LEU A 132 -14.40 -2.39 -3.30
CA LEU A 132 -13.89 -3.61 -3.91
C LEU A 132 -14.97 -4.68 -3.75
N ASP A 133 -15.45 -5.19 -4.86
CA ASP A 133 -16.44 -6.25 -4.88
C ASP A 133 -15.81 -7.54 -5.39
N PHE A 134 -15.97 -8.61 -4.63
CA PHE A 134 -15.49 -9.94 -5.00
C PHE A 134 -16.57 -10.71 -5.74
N ILE A 135 -16.14 -11.66 -6.56
CA ILE A 135 -17.05 -12.65 -7.17
C ILE A 135 -17.71 -13.44 -6.02
N PRO A 136 -19.06 -13.53 -5.98
CA PRO A 136 -19.77 -14.22 -4.91
C PRO A 136 -19.24 -15.63 -4.66
N ASN A 137 -19.04 -15.98 -3.38
CA ASN A 137 -18.54 -17.29 -2.93
C ASN A 137 -17.14 -17.68 -3.44
N ARG A 138 -16.40 -16.77 -4.08
CA ARG A 138 -15.05 -17.04 -4.59
C ARG A 138 -13.97 -16.89 -3.53
N THR A 139 -14.17 -15.95 -2.59
CA THR A 139 -13.21 -15.64 -1.53
C THR A 139 -13.90 -15.73 -0.17
N ARG A 140 -13.49 -16.70 0.66
CA ARG A 140 -14.12 -16.94 1.97
C ARG A 140 -14.04 -15.75 2.93
N ASN A 141 -12.95 -15.00 2.87
CA ASN A 141 -12.66 -13.94 3.84
C ASN A 141 -13.26 -12.59 3.46
N ALA A 142 -13.71 -12.40 2.21
CA ALA A 142 -14.22 -11.13 1.72
C ALA A 142 -15.19 -11.32 0.55
N ASN A 143 -16.38 -10.75 0.68
CA ASN A 143 -17.33 -10.51 -0.40
C ASN A 143 -17.25 -9.07 -0.89
N ARG A 144 -16.93 -8.13 0.02
CA ARG A 144 -16.76 -6.70 -0.27
C ARG A 144 -15.73 -6.10 0.66
N ILE A 145 -14.94 -5.16 0.16
CA ILE A 145 -14.07 -4.31 0.96
C ILE A 145 -14.35 -2.85 0.63
N GLU A 146 -14.45 -2.01 1.65
CA GLU A 146 -14.45 -0.55 1.51
C GLU A 146 -13.13 -0.01 2.07
N LEU A 147 -12.43 0.81 1.29
CA LEU A 147 -11.23 1.52 1.74
C LEU A 147 -11.52 3.01 1.86
N PHE A 148 -11.09 3.58 2.98
CA PHE A 148 -11.18 5.00 3.29
C PHE A 148 -9.77 5.53 3.52
N CYS A 149 -9.30 6.39 2.62
CA CYS A 149 -7.99 7.03 2.73
C CYS A 149 -8.12 8.31 3.58
N ASN A 150 -7.56 8.26 4.78
CA ASN A 150 -7.65 9.34 5.77
C ASN A 150 -6.54 10.38 5.60
N ALA A 151 -5.41 9.99 5.01
CA ALA A 151 -4.24 10.85 4.87
C ALA A 151 -3.37 10.39 3.70
N ARG A 152 -2.74 11.35 3.03
CA ARG A 152 -1.67 11.13 2.07
C ARG A 152 -0.53 12.09 2.32
N GLU A 153 0.69 11.62 2.15
CA GLU A 153 1.89 12.44 2.13
C GLU A 153 2.75 11.96 0.96
N SER A 154 3.39 12.88 0.25
CA SER A 154 4.35 12.53 -0.78
C SER A 154 5.46 13.55 -0.90
N GLU A 155 6.63 13.07 -1.26
CA GLU A 155 7.87 13.84 -1.37
C GLU A 155 8.70 13.27 -2.52
N LEU A 156 9.21 14.14 -3.40
CA LEU A 156 10.21 13.78 -4.39
C LEU A 156 11.56 14.26 -3.88
N VAL A 157 12.47 13.32 -3.60
CA VAL A 157 13.81 13.60 -3.10
C VAL A 157 14.81 13.46 -4.24
N GLU A 158 15.62 14.49 -4.41
CA GLU A 158 16.76 14.49 -5.31
C GLU A 158 18.01 14.12 -4.53
N VAL A 159 18.66 13.02 -4.91
CA VAL A 159 19.87 12.53 -4.28
C VAL A 159 21.03 12.71 -5.26
N PRO A 160 22.06 13.50 -4.91
CA PRO A 160 23.28 13.57 -5.69
C PRO A 160 23.89 12.17 -5.81
N SER A 161 24.25 11.74 -7.03
CA SER A 161 25.03 10.50 -7.18
C SER A 161 26.40 10.71 -6.58
N SER A 162 26.72 10.04 -5.47
CA SER A 162 28.04 10.11 -4.86
C SER A 162 29.04 9.19 -5.57
N GLY A 163 30.03 9.81 -6.23
CA GLY A 163 31.25 9.20 -6.82
C GLY A 163 31.23 9.27 -8.36
N ILE A 164 32.09 10.00 -9.08
CA ILE A 164 33.50 10.38 -8.86
C ILE A 164 33.67 11.87 -9.21
N SER A 165 34.43 12.62 -8.41
CA SER A 165 34.89 13.97 -8.74
C SER A 165 35.92 13.91 -9.88
N GLY A 166 35.42 13.90 -11.11
CA GLY A 166 36.15 14.31 -12.31
C GLY A 166 35.53 15.61 -12.82
N GLU A 167 36.35 16.64 -13.01
CA GLU A 167 35.91 17.92 -13.57
C GLU A 167 35.25 17.70 -14.94
N GLY A 168 33.94 17.97 -15.03
CA GLY A 168 33.24 18.11 -16.32
C GLY A 168 31.98 17.28 -16.56
N ASP A 169 31.49 16.47 -15.61
CA ASP A 169 30.28 15.65 -15.83
C ASP A 169 29.04 16.19 -15.10
N ASP A 170 27.92 16.32 -15.82
CA ASP A 170 26.60 16.57 -15.27
C ASP A 170 26.31 15.53 -14.17
N LEU A 171 26.30 15.98 -12.91
CA LEU A 171 25.97 15.15 -11.75
C LEU A 171 24.58 14.55 -11.96
N ALA A 172 24.51 13.30 -12.41
CA ALA A 172 23.25 12.60 -12.59
C ALA A 172 22.54 12.50 -11.23
N THR A 173 21.45 13.24 -11.04
CA THR A 173 20.67 13.21 -9.80
C THR A 173 19.75 12.00 -9.81
N LYS A 174 19.80 11.17 -8.76
CA LYS A 174 18.83 10.07 -8.58
C LYS A 174 17.57 10.62 -7.95
N LYS A 175 16.41 10.36 -8.55
CA LYS A 175 15.11 10.71 -7.96
C LYS A 175 14.56 9.56 -7.14
N ILE A 176 14.17 9.88 -5.91
CA ILE A 176 13.47 8.96 -5.01
C ILE A 176 12.12 9.57 -4.70
N PHE A 177 11.06 8.92 -5.16
CA PHE A 177 9.71 9.28 -4.79
C PHE A 177 9.29 8.50 -3.56
N VAL A 178 8.81 9.22 -2.55
CA VAL A 178 8.29 8.65 -1.31
C VAL A 178 6.85 9.06 -1.18
N CYS A 179 5.94 8.12 -0.97
CA CYS A 179 4.55 8.44 -0.69
C CYS A 179 3.97 7.53 0.40
N SER A 180 2.88 7.97 1.01
CA SER A 180 2.16 7.19 2.00
C SER A 180 0.66 7.37 1.90
N GLU A 181 -0.07 6.34 2.32
CA GLU A 181 -1.52 6.36 2.47
C GLU A 181 -1.92 5.72 3.79
N TYR A 182 -2.74 6.42 4.57
CA TYR A 182 -3.31 5.91 5.80
C TYR A 182 -4.74 5.48 5.52
N ILE A 183 -5.01 4.20 5.69
CA ILE A 183 -6.22 3.55 5.20
C ILE A 183 -6.96 2.91 6.37
N ARG A 184 -8.24 3.26 6.47
CA ARG A 184 -9.21 2.45 7.19
C ARG A 184 -9.87 1.52 6.20
N GLN A 185 -9.80 0.22 6.47
CA GLN A 185 -10.42 -0.82 5.68
C GLN A 185 -11.60 -1.42 6.44
N VAL A 186 -12.72 -1.60 5.76
CA VAL A 186 -13.86 -2.37 6.25
C VAL A 186 -14.07 -3.56 5.33
N THR A 187 -13.88 -4.77 5.86
CA THR A 187 -14.02 -6.02 5.12
C THR A 187 -15.31 -6.71 5.52
N PHE A 188 -16.16 -6.99 4.54
CA PHE A 188 -17.39 -7.73 4.70
C PHE A 188 -17.19 -9.14 4.15
N GLY A 189 -17.42 -10.16 4.97
CA GLY A 189 -17.28 -11.57 4.59
C GLY A 189 -18.47 -12.41 5.05
N LEU A 190 -18.44 -13.70 4.72
CA LEU A 190 -19.42 -14.66 5.21
C LEU A 190 -19.21 -14.85 6.72
N SER A 191 -20.28 -14.71 7.51
CA SER A 191 -20.27 -15.08 8.93
C SER A 191 -20.47 -16.58 9.10
N GLN A 192 -20.05 -17.10 10.25
CA GLN A 192 -20.45 -18.43 10.71
C GLN A 192 -21.86 -18.43 11.31
N GLU A 193 -22.36 -17.25 11.72
CA GLU A 193 -23.72 -17.08 12.23
C GLU A 193 -24.70 -16.78 11.10
N PHE A 194 -25.79 -17.53 11.04
CA PHE A 194 -26.83 -17.35 10.05
C PHE A 194 -27.49 -15.97 10.19
N GLY A 195 -27.55 -15.20 9.10
CA GLY A 195 -28.19 -13.87 9.08
C GLY A 195 -27.31 -12.70 9.52
N VAL A 196 -26.07 -12.93 9.96
CA VAL A 196 -25.12 -11.86 10.34
C VAL A 196 -24.04 -11.77 9.28
N ALA A 197 -23.67 -10.57 8.82
CA ALA A 197 -22.50 -10.39 7.97
C ALA A 197 -21.25 -10.24 8.84
N ARG A 198 -20.16 -10.97 8.56
CA ARG A 198 -18.90 -10.75 9.27
C ARG A 198 -18.33 -9.42 8.80
N GLN A 199 -18.10 -8.49 9.71
CA GLN A 199 -17.43 -7.24 9.44
C GLN A 199 -16.13 -7.16 10.24
N VAL A 200 -15.03 -6.86 9.57
CA VAL A 200 -13.72 -6.62 10.20
C VAL A 200 -13.22 -5.26 9.79
N VAL A 201 -12.86 -4.45 10.78
CA VAL A 201 -12.27 -3.12 10.57
C VAL A 201 -10.78 -3.19 10.87
N GLY A 202 -9.97 -2.71 9.94
CA GLY A 202 -8.52 -2.61 10.09
C GLY A 202 -8.03 -1.21 9.77
N ASN A 203 -7.03 -0.75 10.50
CA ASN A 203 -6.32 0.49 10.20
C ASN A 203 -4.87 0.15 9.86
N TYR A 204 -4.38 0.67 8.75
CA TYR A 204 -2.98 0.49 8.36
C TYR A 204 -2.50 1.69 7.55
N ALA A 205 -1.19 1.85 7.46
CA ALA A 205 -0.56 2.80 6.57
C ALA A 205 0.41 2.09 5.65
N HIS A 206 0.37 2.44 4.38
CA HIS A 206 1.36 2.04 3.39
C HIS A 206 2.35 3.17 3.19
N PHE A 207 3.63 2.81 3.10
CA PHE A 207 4.73 3.71 2.78
C PHE A 207 5.47 3.12 1.59
N TRP A 208 5.40 3.80 0.45
CA TRP A 208 6.12 3.42 -0.74
C TRP A 208 7.35 4.29 -0.92
N THR A 209 8.42 3.66 -1.37
CA THR A 209 9.61 4.34 -1.91
C THR A 209 9.83 3.80 -3.30
N TRP A 210 10.05 4.67 -4.28
CA TRP A 210 10.34 4.32 -5.67
C TRP A 210 11.59 5.06 -6.11
N ARG A 211 12.53 4.33 -6.71
CA ARG A 211 13.79 4.86 -7.20
C ARG A 211 13.81 4.77 -8.71
N GLU A 212 14.05 5.91 -9.33
CA GLU A 212 14.37 6.00 -10.76
C GLU A 212 15.69 5.26 -11.02
N GLN A 213 15.72 4.41 -12.05
CA GLN A 213 16.93 3.74 -12.49
C GLN A 213 17.59 4.59 -13.58
N GLN A 214 18.85 4.97 -13.38
CA GLN A 214 19.57 5.82 -14.33
C GLN A 214 19.91 5.10 -15.64
N GLU A 215 20.10 3.78 -15.58
CA GLU A 215 20.51 2.96 -16.72
C GLU A 215 19.33 2.55 -17.62
N SER A 216 18.09 2.67 -17.14
CA SER A 216 16.91 2.27 -17.90
C SER A 216 15.66 3.01 -17.41
N SER A 217 15.01 3.73 -18.31
CA SER A 217 13.68 4.31 -18.09
C SER A 217 12.58 3.26 -17.92
N ASP A 218 12.87 2.01 -18.29
CA ASP A 218 11.88 0.94 -18.40
C ASP A 218 11.87 0.05 -17.15
N SER A 219 12.60 0.45 -16.11
CA SER A 219 12.60 -0.24 -14.83
C SER A 219 12.70 0.74 -13.67
N MET A 220 12.05 0.38 -12.57
CA MET A 220 12.16 1.09 -11.30
C MET A 220 12.18 0.08 -10.16
N THR A 221 12.80 0.46 -9.05
CA THR A 221 12.80 -0.38 -7.84
C THR A 221 12.15 0.36 -6.71
N GLY A 222 11.30 -0.34 -5.97
CA GLY A 222 10.65 0.24 -4.82
C GLY A 222 10.59 -0.68 -3.61
N ASN A 223 10.24 -0.08 -2.47
CA ASN A 223 9.91 -0.80 -1.25
C ASN A 223 8.52 -0.37 -0.80
N LEU A 224 7.73 -1.34 -0.35
CA LEU A 224 6.47 -1.12 0.36
C LEU A 224 6.65 -1.55 1.81
N LEU A 225 6.52 -0.60 2.72
CA LEU A 225 6.40 -0.85 4.16
C LEU A 225 4.95 -0.64 4.57
N THR A 226 4.35 -1.61 5.25
CA THR A 226 2.99 -1.48 5.78
C THR A 226 3.03 -1.48 7.31
N ALA A 227 2.58 -0.40 7.92
CA ALA A 227 2.34 -0.32 9.35
C ALA A 227 0.90 -0.73 9.64
N VAL A 228 0.69 -1.71 10.52
CA VAL A 228 -0.64 -2.14 10.95
C VAL A 228 -0.90 -1.58 12.33
N TYR A 229 -2.03 -0.88 12.47
CA TYR A 229 -2.46 -0.31 13.72
C TYR A 229 -3.48 -1.24 14.34
N LEU A 230 -3.08 -1.86 15.44
CA LEU A 230 -4.05 -2.31 16.42
C LEU A 230 -4.65 -1.02 16.99
N ASP A 231 -5.96 -0.96 17.14
CA ASP A 231 -6.54 -0.07 18.14
C ASP A 231 -6.35 -0.78 19.48
N PRO A 232 -5.28 -0.52 20.25
CA PRO A 232 -5.42 -0.75 21.66
C PRO A 232 -6.43 0.30 22.13
N GLN A 233 -7.56 -0.16 22.66
CA GLN A 233 -7.98 0.48 23.90
C GLN A 233 -6.84 0.18 24.88
N ASP A 234 -5.86 1.11 24.92
CA ASP A 234 -4.82 1.38 25.93
C ASP A 234 -3.47 1.87 25.35
#